data_AF-A0A5B8A2M7-F1
#
_entry.id   AF-A0A5B8A2M7-F1
#
_cell.length_a   1.000
_cell.length_b   1.000
_cell.length_c   1.000
_cell.angle_alpha   90.00
_cell.angle_beta   90.00
_cell.angle_gamma   90.00
#
_symmetry.space_group_name_H-M   'P 1'
#
loop_
_entity.id
_entity.type
_entity.pdbx_description
1 polymer ?
#
loop_
_entity_poly.entity_id
_entity_poly.type
_entity_poly.pdbx_seq_one_letter_code
_entity_poly.pdbx_strand_id
1 'polypeptide(L)'
;MKFTHLLSTLTIGACSLVALASCSKEEGVATNSPKKEEVSAQALAQIKQLGFSTQNITREGDSYLVEGDIRIDAAQLGTTPEYKLMRVGEEEQYRTNNLVTGLPRTITVAVSSTLPSAYVTAADEAIRRYNAEGLRITMRRVTSGANITLTKAPSGSSYLASAGFPSGGNPYSQVLVNSDALGTSYATTTIASVLAHEIGHCIGFRHTDYMSRQYSCGGSAVNEGASTVGAVLIPGTPSGPDPNSWMLACIGTGVNRPFNTNDRTALNYLY
;
A
#
# COMPACT_ATOMS: atom_id res chain seq x y z
N MET A 1 82.53 -2.22 4.03
CA MET A 1 82.73 -0.90 3.39
C MET A 1 81.90 -0.89 2.11
N LYS A 2 80.97 0.08 1.99
CA LYS A 2 80.36 0.62 0.76
C LYS A 2 79.69 -0.33 -0.25
N PHE A 3 78.35 -0.33 -0.16
CA PHE A 3 77.34 -0.09 -1.20
C PHE A 3 77.67 -0.13 -2.72
N THR A 4 76.67 -0.65 -3.43
CA THR A 4 76.03 -0.19 -4.69
C THR A 4 76.41 -0.74 -6.09
N HIS A 5 75.36 -1.30 -6.72
CA HIS A 5 74.90 -1.27 -8.13
C HIS A 5 75.69 -1.94 -9.27
N LEU A 6 75.00 -2.80 -10.06
CA LEU A 6 74.64 -2.65 -11.50
C LEU A 6 74.14 -4.02 -12.04
N LEU A 7 72.90 -4.13 -12.56
CA LEU A 7 72.48 -4.19 -13.98
C LEU A 7 73.09 -5.31 -14.86
N SER A 8 72.23 -6.19 -15.42
CA SER A 8 72.41 -6.96 -16.68
C SER A 8 71.20 -7.90 -16.90
N THR A 9 70.20 -7.52 -17.71
CA THR A 9 69.86 -8.04 -19.07
C THR A 9 69.86 -9.57 -19.25
N LEU A 10 68.69 -10.17 -19.58
CA LEU A 10 68.47 -10.95 -20.83
C LEU A 10 67.01 -11.40 -21.00
N THR A 11 66.46 -11.16 -22.19
CA THR A 11 65.19 -11.63 -22.77
C THR A 11 65.18 -13.12 -23.12
N ILE A 12 64.07 -13.83 -22.85
CA ILE A 12 63.43 -14.99 -23.54
C ILE A 12 62.01 -15.05 -22.89
N GLY A 13 60.84 -15.09 -23.53
CA GLY A 13 60.45 -15.62 -24.83
C GLY A 13 59.73 -16.97 -24.69
N ALA A 14 58.49 -17.03 -24.19
CA ALA A 14 57.53 -18.12 -24.48
C ALA A 14 56.13 -17.87 -23.88
N CYS A 15 55.12 -17.80 -24.75
CA CYS A 15 53.70 -17.95 -24.43
C CYS A 15 53.42 -19.31 -23.78
N SER A 16 52.61 -19.35 -22.72
CA SER A 16 51.79 -20.52 -22.37
C SER A 16 50.58 -20.10 -21.55
N LEU A 17 49.41 -20.26 -22.16
CA LEU A 17 48.09 -20.19 -21.54
C LEU A 17 47.97 -21.28 -20.47
N VAL A 18 47.67 -20.90 -19.23
CA VAL A 18 47.15 -21.82 -18.22
C VAL A 18 45.84 -21.24 -17.70
N ALA A 19 44.75 -21.69 -18.28
CA ALA A 19 43.43 -21.64 -17.67
C ALA A 19 43.31 -22.86 -16.74
N LEU A 20 43.27 -22.62 -15.44
CA LEU A 20 42.78 -23.61 -14.47
C LEU A 20 41.77 -22.90 -13.57
N ALA A 21 40.50 -23.09 -13.92
CA ALA A 21 39.38 -22.87 -13.03
C ALA A 21 39.41 -23.95 -11.93
N SER A 22 39.49 -23.53 -10.67
CA SER A 22 39.22 -24.39 -9.53
C SER A 22 38.25 -23.65 -8.60
N CYS A 23 36.98 -24.03 -8.70
CA CYS A 23 35.95 -23.65 -7.74
C CYS A 23 36.16 -24.46 -6.46
N SER A 24 36.49 -23.79 -5.37
CA SER A 24 36.31 -24.33 -4.04
C SER A 24 34.81 -24.46 -3.77
N LYS A 25 34.32 -25.69 -3.60
CA LYS A 25 33.02 -25.97 -3.00
C LYS A 25 33.07 -25.51 -1.54
N GLU A 26 32.43 -24.40 -1.23
CA GLU A 26 31.97 -24.14 0.13
C GLU A 26 30.55 -24.68 0.29
N GLU A 27 30.38 -25.55 1.27
CA GLU A 27 29.09 -26.01 1.75
C GLU A 27 28.37 -24.83 2.39
N GLY A 28 27.50 -24.18 1.61
CA GLY A 28 26.62 -23.12 2.08
C GLY A 28 25.61 -23.68 3.07
N VAL A 29 25.79 -23.32 4.34
CA VAL A 29 24.79 -23.40 5.40
C VAL A 29 23.45 -22.87 4.88
N ALA A 30 22.41 -23.70 4.95
CA ALA A 30 21.05 -23.33 4.61
C ALA A 30 20.56 -22.19 5.51
N THR A 31 20.62 -20.96 5.00
CA THR A 31 19.84 -19.85 5.53
C THR A 31 18.40 -20.03 5.07
N ASN A 32 17.52 -20.40 6.01
CA ASN A 32 16.08 -20.35 5.84
C ASN A 32 15.63 -18.88 5.73
N SER A 33 15.84 -18.29 4.56
CA SER A 33 15.12 -17.07 4.14
C SER A 33 13.75 -17.51 3.61
N PRO A 34 12.64 -16.86 4.02
CA PRO A 34 11.35 -17.18 3.42
C PRO A 34 11.41 -16.90 1.91
N LYS A 35 11.14 -17.93 1.11
CA LYS A 35 11.05 -17.84 -0.35
C LYS A 35 10.01 -16.78 -0.70
N LYS A 36 10.44 -15.66 -1.26
CA LYS A 36 9.54 -14.72 -1.94
C LYS A 36 8.97 -15.46 -3.15
N GLU A 37 7.74 -15.95 -3.05
CA GLU A 37 7.09 -16.67 -4.15
C GLU A 37 6.95 -15.73 -5.34
N GLU A 38 7.50 -16.15 -6.48
CA GLU A 38 7.54 -15.36 -7.70
C GLU A 38 6.11 -15.13 -8.22
N VAL A 39 5.76 -13.88 -8.54
CA VAL A 39 4.42 -13.53 -9.05
C VAL A 39 4.28 -14.07 -10.47
N SER A 40 3.26 -14.90 -10.73
CA SER A 40 3.05 -15.50 -12.04
C SER A 40 2.67 -14.46 -13.11
N ALA A 41 3.02 -14.70 -14.38
CA ALA A 41 2.65 -13.82 -15.49
C ALA A 41 1.13 -13.65 -15.63
N GLN A 42 0.35 -14.68 -15.28
CA GLN A 42 -1.11 -14.62 -15.25
C GLN A 42 -1.61 -13.67 -14.17
N ALA A 43 -1.05 -13.74 -12.95
CA ALA A 43 -1.40 -12.81 -11.87
C ALA A 43 -1.06 -11.36 -12.26
N LEU A 44 0.10 -11.12 -12.88
CA LEU A 44 0.47 -9.79 -13.39
C LEU A 44 -0.57 -9.23 -14.39
N ALA A 45 -1.05 -10.07 -15.32
CA ALA A 45 -2.05 -9.66 -16.30
C ALA A 45 -3.39 -9.33 -15.63
N GLN A 46 -3.83 -10.15 -14.67
CA GLN A 46 -5.08 -9.93 -13.93
C GLN A 46 -5.02 -8.68 -13.05
N ILE A 47 -3.90 -8.46 -12.35
CA ILE A 47 -3.66 -7.25 -11.54
C ILE A 47 -3.71 -5.99 -12.41
N LYS A 48 -3.08 -6.03 -13.60
CA LYS A 48 -3.15 -4.95 -14.57
C LYS A 48 -4.58 -4.69 -15.07
N GLN A 49 -5.36 -5.74 -15.31
CA GLN A 49 -6.77 -5.64 -15.70
C GLN A 49 -7.64 -5.02 -14.61
N LEU A 50 -7.32 -5.28 -13.34
CA LEU A 50 -8.02 -4.70 -12.20
C LEU A 50 -7.69 -3.21 -11.97
N GLY A 51 -6.73 -2.64 -12.70
CA GLY A 51 -6.38 -1.22 -12.62
C GLY A 51 -5.01 -0.91 -12.03
N PHE A 52 -4.35 -1.91 -11.44
CA PHE A 52 -3.20 -1.71 -10.57
C PHE A 52 -1.86 -1.72 -11.32
N SER A 53 -0.84 -1.13 -10.70
CA SER A 53 0.54 -1.17 -11.17
C SER A 53 1.06 -2.60 -11.14
N THR A 54 1.86 -2.95 -12.15
CA THR A 54 2.62 -4.19 -12.16
C THR A 54 4.03 -4.04 -11.57
N GLN A 55 4.36 -2.87 -11.02
CA GLN A 55 5.64 -2.60 -10.39
C GLN A 55 5.61 -2.92 -8.90
N ASN A 56 6.72 -3.40 -8.34
CA ASN A 56 6.92 -3.65 -6.91
C ASN A 56 5.89 -4.60 -6.24
N ILE A 57 5.23 -5.46 -7.01
CA ILE A 57 4.29 -6.44 -6.46
C ILE A 57 5.03 -7.43 -5.55
N THR A 58 4.47 -7.67 -4.37
CA THR A 58 4.92 -8.73 -3.48
C THR A 58 3.79 -9.70 -3.22
N ARG A 59 4.05 -11.01 -3.34
CA ARG A 59 3.09 -12.05 -2.98
C ARG A 59 3.19 -12.33 -1.48
N GLU A 60 2.04 -12.29 -0.79
CA GLU A 60 1.90 -12.59 0.62
C GLU A 60 0.86 -13.71 0.80
N GLY A 61 1.32 -14.97 0.79
CA GLY A 61 0.45 -16.15 0.82
C GLY A 61 -0.53 -16.18 -0.36
N ASP A 62 -1.83 -16.15 -0.06
CA ASP A 62 -2.93 -16.14 -1.04
C ASP A 62 -3.34 -14.72 -1.48
N SER A 63 -2.46 -13.73 -1.33
CA SER A 63 -2.74 -12.35 -1.70
C SER A 63 -1.53 -11.68 -2.35
N TYR A 64 -1.77 -10.53 -2.96
CA TYR A 64 -0.77 -9.69 -3.59
C TYR A 64 -0.82 -8.30 -2.97
N LEU A 65 0.33 -7.84 -2.45
CA LEU A 65 0.56 -6.45 -2.08
C LEU A 65 1.00 -5.70 -3.34
N VAL A 66 0.21 -4.70 -3.72
CA VAL A 66 0.45 -3.79 -4.84
C VAL A 66 0.41 -2.36 -4.32
N GLU A 67 1.04 -1.44 -5.05
CA GLU A 67 1.02 0.00 -4.73
C GLU A 67 1.64 0.37 -3.36
N GLY A 68 2.03 -0.62 -2.53
CA GLY A 68 2.75 -0.48 -1.26
C GLY A 68 1.91 -0.78 -0.03
N ASP A 69 0.59 -0.68 -0.14
CA ASP A 69 -0.41 -0.80 0.94
C ASP A 69 -1.74 -1.37 0.43
N ILE A 70 -1.94 -1.58 -0.89
CA ILE A 70 -3.15 -2.22 -1.39
C ILE A 70 -2.99 -3.74 -1.47
N ARG A 71 -3.93 -4.46 -0.85
CA ARG A 71 -4.03 -5.91 -0.88
C ARG A 71 -5.09 -6.35 -1.90
N ILE A 72 -4.69 -7.27 -2.77
CA ILE A 72 -5.58 -8.00 -3.68
C ILE A 72 -5.55 -9.48 -3.28
N ASP A 73 -6.68 -10.01 -2.82
CA ASP A 73 -6.77 -11.44 -2.53
C ASP A 73 -6.82 -12.24 -3.84
N ALA A 74 -6.17 -13.41 -3.88
CA ALA A 74 -6.08 -14.22 -5.10
C ALA A 74 -7.47 -14.62 -5.64
N ALA A 75 -8.47 -14.75 -4.76
CA ALA A 75 -9.87 -14.99 -5.15
C ALA A 75 -10.52 -13.83 -5.92
N GLN A 76 -9.96 -12.61 -5.81
CA GLN A 76 -10.40 -11.44 -6.57
C GLN A 76 -9.75 -11.40 -7.97
N LEU A 77 -8.66 -12.15 -8.19
CA LEU A 77 -8.03 -12.26 -9.49
C LEU A 77 -8.94 -13.01 -10.48
N GLY A 78 -9.23 -12.40 -11.62
CA GLY A 78 -10.12 -12.95 -12.64
C GLY A 78 -11.58 -12.54 -12.47
N THR A 79 -11.92 -11.79 -11.43
CA THR A 79 -13.17 -11.01 -11.43
C THR A 79 -13.00 -9.89 -12.45
N THR A 80 -13.89 -9.82 -13.45
CA THR A 80 -13.88 -8.74 -14.43
C THR A 80 -14.70 -7.59 -13.87
N PRO A 81 -14.13 -6.41 -13.63
CA PRO A 81 -14.93 -5.26 -13.21
C PRO A 81 -15.93 -4.89 -14.32
N GLU A 82 -17.23 -4.94 -14.02
CA GLU A 82 -18.31 -4.56 -14.95
C GLU A 82 -18.42 -3.03 -15.05
N TYR A 83 -17.59 -2.35 -15.84
CA TYR A 83 -17.90 -0.99 -16.32
C TYR A 83 -17.01 -0.49 -17.46
N LYS A 84 -17.59 0.43 -18.24
CA LYS A 84 -16.96 1.20 -19.32
C LYS A 84 -16.20 2.42 -18.78
N LEU A 85 -15.13 2.73 -19.50
CA LEU A 85 -14.11 3.72 -19.23
C LEU A 85 -14.60 5.16 -19.35
N MET A 86 -14.31 5.99 -18.35
CA MET A 86 -14.28 7.43 -18.50
C MET A 86 -12.94 7.92 -17.95
N ARG A 87 -12.06 8.34 -18.88
CA ARG A 87 -10.80 9.01 -18.58
C ARG A 87 -11.10 10.50 -18.45
N VAL A 88 -10.90 11.07 -17.27
CA VAL A 88 -10.84 12.53 -17.11
C VAL A 88 -9.83 12.85 -16.02
N GLY A 89 -8.84 13.68 -16.37
CA GLY A 89 -8.03 14.44 -15.43
C GLY A 89 -6.83 13.72 -14.86
N GLU A 90 -5.67 14.39 -14.95
CA GLU A 90 -4.79 14.44 -13.81
C GLU A 90 -5.62 15.01 -12.63
N GLU A 91 -5.29 14.69 -11.36
CA GLU A 91 -5.56 15.46 -10.12
C GLU A 91 -6.50 14.96 -8.96
N GLU A 92 -6.15 15.43 -7.74
CA GLU A 92 -6.66 15.41 -6.34
C GLU A 92 -7.26 14.17 -5.67
N GLN A 93 -8.41 13.62 -6.10
CA GLN A 93 -9.13 12.61 -5.30
C GLN A 93 -9.70 11.52 -6.20
N TYR A 94 -9.21 10.30 -5.99
CA TYR A 94 -9.54 9.16 -6.83
C TYR A 94 -10.41 8.19 -6.08
N ARG A 95 -11.37 7.62 -6.81
CA ARG A 95 -12.08 6.43 -6.36
C ARG A 95 -11.85 5.27 -7.30
N THR A 96 -11.99 4.09 -6.74
CA THR A 96 -12.28 2.91 -7.54
C THR A 96 -13.71 2.98 -8.06
N ASN A 97 -14.03 2.08 -8.97
CA ASN A 97 -15.40 1.96 -9.45
C ASN A 97 -16.27 1.07 -8.55
N ASN A 98 -15.65 0.30 -7.66
CA ASN A 98 -16.39 -0.44 -6.66
C ASN A 98 -16.58 0.46 -5.43
N LEU A 99 -17.82 0.80 -5.16
CA LEU A 99 -18.21 1.63 -4.02
C LEU A 99 -19.11 0.84 -3.07
N VAL A 100 -19.24 1.32 -1.84
CA VAL A 100 -20.26 0.82 -0.93
C VAL A 100 -21.62 1.30 -1.41
N THR A 101 -22.57 0.38 -1.56
CA THR A 101 -23.92 0.68 -2.04
C THR A 101 -24.97 0.35 -0.98
N GLY A 102 -26.24 0.71 -1.25
CA GLY A 102 -27.35 0.50 -0.31
C GLY A 102 -27.42 1.58 0.78
N LEU A 103 -27.26 2.85 0.39
CA LEU A 103 -27.18 4.00 1.28
C LEU A 103 -28.58 4.59 1.60
N PRO A 104 -28.86 5.06 2.83
CA PRO A 104 -27.91 5.20 3.93
C PRO A 104 -27.60 3.88 4.64
N ARG A 105 -26.35 3.75 5.14
CA ARG A 105 -25.85 2.48 5.69
C ARG A 105 -24.94 2.69 6.89
N THR A 106 -25.08 1.82 7.90
CA THR A 106 -24.08 1.72 8.98
C THR A 106 -22.97 0.74 8.58
N ILE A 107 -21.73 1.20 8.61
CA ILE A 107 -20.53 0.36 8.44
C ILE A 107 -19.96 0.07 9.83
N THR A 108 -19.90 -1.20 10.20
CA THR A 108 -19.35 -1.61 11.50
C THR A 108 -17.84 -1.87 11.41
N VAL A 109 -17.09 -1.40 12.39
CA VAL A 109 -15.63 -1.54 12.48
C VAL A 109 -15.26 -2.27 13.77
N ALA A 110 -14.43 -3.30 13.71
CA ALA A 110 -13.89 -3.97 14.89
C ALA A 110 -12.37 -3.85 14.96
N VAL A 111 -11.83 -3.82 16.17
CA VAL A 111 -10.39 -3.90 16.44
C VAL A 111 -10.12 -5.27 17.05
N SER A 112 -9.33 -6.07 16.36
CA SER A 112 -8.90 -7.40 16.81
C SER A 112 -8.08 -7.29 18.10
N SER A 113 -8.20 -8.29 18.98
CA SER A 113 -7.39 -8.40 20.19
C SER A 113 -5.90 -8.61 19.92
N THR A 114 -5.50 -8.84 18.66
CA THR A 114 -4.11 -8.89 18.23
C THR A 114 -3.43 -7.51 18.22
N LEU A 115 -4.20 -6.42 18.30
CA LEU A 115 -3.70 -5.05 18.35
C LEU A 115 -3.74 -4.48 19.78
N PRO A 116 -2.76 -3.66 20.17
CA PRO A 116 -2.78 -2.95 21.45
C PRO A 116 -4.01 -2.04 21.62
N SER A 117 -4.37 -1.71 22.87
CA SER A 117 -5.51 -0.83 23.18
C SER A 117 -5.42 0.57 22.55
N ALA A 118 -4.21 1.07 22.27
CA ALA A 118 -4.01 2.32 21.53
C ALA A 118 -4.73 2.35 20.18
N TYR A 119 -4.88 1.19 19.52
CA TYR A 119 -5.58 1.07 18.23
C TYR A 119 -7.11 1.13 18.39
N VAL A 120 -7.65 0.82 19.57
CA VAL A 120 -9.06 1.07 19.90
C VAL A 120 -9.30 2.58 19.97
N THR A 121 -8.44 3.31 20.68
CA THR A 121 -8.50 4.78 20.76
C THR A 121 -8.36 5.42 19.38
N ALA A 122 -7.43 4.93 18.57
CA ALA A 122 -7.22 5.42 17.21
C ALA A 122 -8.42 5.14 16.29
N ALA A 123 -9.02 3.95 16.39
CA ALA A 123 -10.22 3.60 15.63
C ALA A 123 -11.42 4.46 16.03
N ASP A 124 -11.60 4.74 17.33
CA ASP A 124 -12.65 5.64 17.80
C ASP A 124 -12.47 7.07 17.26
N GLU A 125 -11.24 7.56 17.20
CA GLU A 125 -10.94 8.87 16.59
C GLU A 125 -11.19 8.88 15.08
N ALA A 126 -10.80 7.82 14.34
CA ALA A 126 -11.10 7.71 12.91
C ALA A 126 -12.61 7.68 12.65
N ILE A 127 -13.37 6.87 13.40
CA ILE A 127 -14.84 6.80 13.32
C ILE A 127 -15.47 8.15 13.61
N ARG A 128 -14.98 8.87 14.64
CA ARG A 128 -15.45 10.21 14.97
C ARG A 128 -15.25 11.18 13.81
N ARG A 129 -14.12 11.10 13.09
CA ARG A 129 -13.85 11.94 11.90
C ARG A 129 -14.88 11.68 10.79
N TYR A 130 -15.13 10.44 10.39
CA TYR A 130 -16.15 10.13 9.39
C TYR A 130 -17.55 10.56 9.79
N ASN A 131 -17.94 10.28 11.03
CA ASN A 131 -19.28 10.64 11.50
C ASN A 131 -19.49 12.15 11.62
N ALA A 132 -18.42 12.93 11.79
CA ALA A 132 -18.50 14.39 11.83
C ALA A 132 -18.87 15.01 10.47
N GLU A 133 -18.67 14.29 9.36
CA GLU A 133 -18.96 14.79 8.01
C GLU A 133 -20.43 14.65 7.60
N GLY A 134 -21.25 13.91 8.37
CA GLY A 134 -22.69 13.80 8.09
C GLY A 134 -23.05 13.04 6.82
N LEU A 135 -22.20 12.09 6.40
CA LEU A 135 -22.34 11.28 5.19
C LEU A 135 -23.56 10.33 5.25
N ARG A 136 -24.01 9.79 4.11
CA ARG A 136 -25.01 8.70 4.09
C ARG A 136 -24.46 7.37 4.60
N ILE A 137 -23.15 7.27 4.83
CA ILE A 137 -22.56 6.20 5.64
C ILE A 137 -22.34 6.70 7.08
N THR A 138 -22.65 5.86 8.04
CA THR A 138 -22.30 6.10 9.45
C THR A 138 -21.42 4.96 9.93
N MET A 139 -20.36 5.26 10.66
CA MET A 139 -19.46 4.24 11.20
C MET A 139 -19.75 3.96 12.67
N ARG A 140 -19.67 2.69 13.06
CA ARG A 140 -19.88 2.27 14.44
C ARG A 140 -18.86 1.21 14.84
N ARG A 141 -18.17 1.43 15.97
CA ARG A 141 -17.31 0.39 16.53
C ARG A 141 -18.14 -0.75 17.13
N VAL A 142 -17.75 -1.98 16.85
CA VAL A 142 -18.30 -3.21 17.43
C VAL A 142 -17.17 -4.14 17.88
N THR A 143 -17.48 -5.17 18.65
CA THR A 143 -16.50 -6.14 19.16
C THR A 143 -16.44 -7.43 18.33
N SER A 144 -17.46 -7.72 17.53
CA SER A 144 -17.53 -8.90 16.65
C SER A 144 -18.51 -8.66 15.49
N GLY A 145 -18.38 -9.44 14.41
CA GLY A 145 -19.30 -9.34 13.27
C GLY A 145 -19.23 -8.00 12.53
N ALA A 146 -18.05 -7.39 12.49
CA ALA A 146 -17.84 -6.11 11.82
C ALA A 146 -17.81 -6.27 10.29
N ASN A 147 -18.19 -5.20 9.59
CA ASN A 147 -17.95 -5.10 8.15
C ASN A 147 -16.46 -4.94 7.86
N ILE A 148 -15.72 -4.17 8.68
CA ILE A 148 -14.28 -3.95 8.56
C ILE A 148 -13.60 -4.40 9.86
N THR A 149 -12.60 -5.27 9.78
CA THR A 149 -11.82 -5.71 10.94
C THR A 149 -10.37 -5.24 10.84
N LEU A 150 -9.94 -4.43 11.81
CA LEU A 150 -8.54 -4.02 11.96
C LEU A 150 -7.78 -5.12 12.73
N THR A 151 -6.74 -5.68 12.12
CA THR A 151 -5.96 -6.78 12.70
C THR A 151 -4.47 -6.56 12.53
N LYS A 152 -3.65 -7.22 13.36
CA LYS A 152 -2.20 -7.08 13.28
C LYS A 152 -1.68 -7.72 11.99
N ALA A 153 -0.82 -7.00 11.27
CA ALA A 153 -0.13 -7.50 10.09
C ALA A 153 0.91 -8.58 10.48
N PRO A 154 1.27 -9.49 9.56
CA PRO A 154 2.38 -10.42 9.77
C PRO A 154 3.68 -9.70 10.14
N SER A 155 4.52 -10.35 10.94
CA SER A 155 5.84 -9.79 11.27
C SER A 155 6.69 -9.65 10.01
N GLY A 156 7.35 -8.50 9.85
CA GLY A 156 8.20 -8.21 8.69
C GLY A 156 7.47 -7.58 7.49
N SER A 157 6.18 -7.21 7.62
CA SER A 157 5.48 -6.43 6.61
C SER A 157 6.21 -5.13 6.27
N SER A 158 6.23 -4.77 4.99
CA SER A 158 6.90 -3.56 4.48
C SER A 158 6.04 -2.30 4.53
N TYR A 159 4.77 -2.43 4.91
CA TYR A 159 3.78 -1.35 5.00
C TYR A 159 3.48 -0.95 6.44
N LEU A 160 2.93 0.25 6.64
CA LEU A 160 2.41 0.70 7.94
C LEU A 160 1.03 0.09 8.21
N ALA A 161 0.17 0.09 7.21
CA ALA A 161 -1.06 -0.66 7.17
C ALA A 161 -1.40 -1.01 5.72
N SER A 162 -2.35 -1.91 5.54
CA SER A 162 -2.79 -2.35 4.21
C SER A 162 -4.25 -2.77 4.23
N ALA A 163 -4.97 -2.39 3.18
CA ALA A 163 -6.37 -2.71 2.94
C ALA A 163 -6.61 -3.02 1.46
N GLY A 164 -7.81 -3.48 1.14
CA GLY A 164 -8.30 -3.66 -0.22
C GLY A 164 -9.47 -2.71 -0.52
N PHE A 165 -10.07 -2.89 -1.69
CA PHE A 165 -11.20 -2.08 -2.15
C PHE A 165 -12.56 -2.80 -2.00
N PRO A 166 -13.68 -2.04 -2.02
CA PRO A 166 -15.02 -2.63 -2.00
C PRO A 166 -15.23 -3.68 -3.08
N SER A 167 -16.13 -4.61 -2.81
CA SER A 167 -16.61 -5.60 -3.80
C SER A 167 -18.07 -5.95 -3.53
N GLY A 168 -18.86 -6.11 -4.60
CA GLY A 168 -20.28 -6.45 -4.50
C GLY A 168 -21.11 -5.46 -3.66
N GLY A 169 -20.73 -4.17 -3.65
CA GLY A 169 -21.41 -3.14 -2.86
C GLY A 169 -21.10 -3.14 -1.36
N ASN A 170 -20.19 -4.00 -0.90
CA ASN A 170 -19.74 -4.09 0.49
C ASN A 170 -18.32 -3.53 0.65
N PRO A 171 -17.98 -2.95 1.82
CA PRO A 171 -16.62 -2.50 2.07
C PRO A 171 -15.64 -3.67 2.08
N TYR A 172 -14.36 -3.40 1.83
CA TYR A 172 -13.32 -4.40 2.06
C TYR A 172 -13.26 -4.77 3.54
N SER A 173 -13.16 -6.06 3.85
CA SER A 173 -13.49 -6.54 5.18
C SER A 173 -12.34 -6.53 6.19
N GLN A 174 -11.11 -6.24 5.76
CA GLN A 174 -9.93 -6.38 6.59
C GLN A 174 -8.94 -5.23 6.39
N VAL A 175 -8.34 -4.77 7.48
CA VAL A 175 -7.17 -3.91 7.45
C VAL A 175 -6.07 -4.57 8.26
N LEU A 176 -4.91 -4.77 7.63
CA LEU A 176 -3.70 -5.30 8.26
C LEU A 176 -2.86 -4.13 8.74
N VAL A 177 -2.56 -4.10 10.05
CA VAL A 177 -1.87 -2.98 10.67
C VAL A 177 -0.53 -3.44 11.22
N ASN A 178 0.55 -2.86 10.71
CA ASN A 178 1.91 -3.14 11.17
C ASN A 178 2.20 -2.37 12.45
N SER A 179 1.68 -2.89 13.56
CA SER A 179 1.86 -2.29 14.88
C SER A 179 3.30 -2.28 15.37
N ASP A 180 4.19 -3.09 14.78
CA ASP A 180 5.60 -3.13 15.13
C ASP A 180 6.34 -1.91 14.55
N ALA A 181 5.93 -1.44 13.36
CA ALA A 181 6.44 -0.21 12.77
C ALA A 181 5.79 1.05 13.35
N LEU A 182 4.47 1.03 13.58
CA LEU A 182 3.71 2.18 14.07
C LEU A 182 3.86 2.40 15.58
N GLY A 183 4.13 1.34 16.35
CA GLY A 183 4.15 1.39 17.81
C GLY A 183 2.78 1.68 18.41
N THR A 184 2.75 2.37 19.56
CA THR A 184 1.51 2.71 20.30
C THR A 184 1.39 4.20 20.65
N SER A 185 2.44 4.98 20.38
CA SER A 185 2.42 6.44 20.50
C SER A 185 1.51 7.06 19.43
N TYR A 186 1.05 8.30 19.64
CA TYR A 186 0.30 9.04 18.62
C TYR A 186 -1.04 8.39 18.21
N ALA A 187 -1.71 7.72 19.15
CA ALA A 187 -2.98 7.03 18.92
C ALA A 187 -4.04 7.89 18.23
N THR A 188 -4.27 9.12 18.72
CA THR A 188 -5.29 10.04 18.18
C THR A 188 -4.80 10.92 17.03
N THR A 189 -3.54 10.77 16.61
CA THR A 189 -2.94 11.56 15.52
C THR A 189 -2.48 10.66 14.38
N THR A 190 -1.25 10.17 14.40
CA THR A 190 -0.68 9.38 13.30
C THR A 190 -1.40 8.06 13.13
N ILE A 191 -1.62 7.31 14.22
CA ILE A 191 -2.32 6.02 14.11
C ILE A 191 -3.76 6.23 13.66
N ALA A 192 -4.49 7.21 14.22
CA ALA A 192 -5.84 7.53 13.77
C ALA A 192 -5.89 7.96 12.29
N SER A 193 -4.87 8.66 11.80
CA SER A 193 -4.79 9.08 10.39
C SER A 193 -4.52 7.88 9.47
N VAL A 194 -3.64 6.97 9.87
CA VAL A 194 -3.40 5.71 9.13
C VAL A 194 -4.66 4.84 9.13
N LEU A 195 -5.31 4.65 10.27
CA LEU A 195 -6.54 3.84 10.32
C LEU A 195 -7.68 4.48 9.55
N ALA A 196 -7.80 5.81 9.58
CA ALA A 196 -8.73 6.52 8.71
C ALA A 196 -8.41 6.15 7.27
N HIS A 197 -7.19 6.40 6.80
CA HIS A 197 -6.71 6.14 5.44
C HIS A 197 -7.13 4.76 4.91
N GLU A 198 -6.82 3.70 5.67
CA GLU A 198 -7.16 2.34 5.27
C GLU A 198 -8.67 2.07 5.20
N ILE A 199 -9.46 2.67 6.09
CA ILE A 199 -10.92 2.63 6.00
C ILE A 199 -11.40 3.33 4.72
N GLY A 200 -10.66 4.32 4.23
CA GLY A 200 -10.88 4.97 2.95
C GLY A 200 -10.75 4.04 1.77
N HIS A 201 -9.68 3.26 1.73
CA HIS A 201 -9.57 2.17 0.76
C HIS A 201 -10.72 1.19 0.90
N CYS A 202 -11.10 0.80 2.12
CA CYS A 202 -12.21 -0.12 2.34
C CYS A 202 -13.55 0.40 1.81
N ILE A 203 -13.73 1.72 1.66
CA ILE A 203 -14.93 2.36 1.07
C ILE A 203 -14.68 2.92 -0.35
N GLY A 204 -13.53 2.63 -0.96
CA GLY A 204 -13.29 2.85 -2.38
C GLY A 204 -12.50 4.09 -2.75
N PHE A 205 -11.90 4.81 -1.81
CA PHE A 205 -10.93 5.88 -2.11
C PHE A 205 -9.57 5.28 -2.49
N ARG A 206 -8.87 5.93 -3.42
CA ARG A 206 -7.47 5.67 -3.79
C ARG A 206 -6.59 6.81 -3.29
N HIS A 207 -5.27 6.64 -3.43
CA HIS A 207 -4.35 7.70 -3.08
C HIS A 207 -4.49 8.94 -3.93
N THR A 208 -4.25 10.10 -3.32
CA THR A 208 -4.25 11.39 -4.01
C THR A 208 -3.00 11.58 -4.87
N ASP A 209 -1.89 10.92 -4.53
CA ASP A 209 -0.63 10.93 -5.27
C ASP A 209 -0.41 9.67 -6.13
N TYR A 210 -1.47 8.96 -6.52
CA TYR A 210 -1.39 7.72 -7.32
C TYR A 210 -0.56 7.85 -8.61
N MET A 211 -0.48 9.05 -9.20
CA MET A 211 0.32 9.33 -10.41
C MET A 211 1.82 9.20 -10.15
N SER A 212 2.27 9.53 -8.94
CA SER A 212 3.65 9.47 -8.49
C SER A 212 3.72 9.53 -6.96
N ARG A 213 3.96 8.38 -6.33
CA ARG A 213 4.22 8.30 -4.88
C ARG A 213 5.47 9.07 -4.43
N GLN A 214 6.30 9.52 -5.38
CA GLN A 214 7.47 10.34 -5.09
C GLN A 214 7.11 11.61 -4.30
N TYR A 215 5.90 12.15 -4.50
CA TYR A 215 5.47 13.37 -3.85
C TYR A 215 5.38 13.23 -2.32
N SER A 216 4.81 12.12 -1.83
CA SER A 216 4.65 11.90 -0.38
C SER A 216 5.68 10.96 0.24
N CYS A 217 6.18 9.98 -0.52
CA CYS A 217 7.06 8.93 -0.04
C CYS A 217 8.55 9.18 -0.34
N GLY A 218 8.87 10.16 -1.19
CA GLY A 218 10.22 10.33 -1.76
C GLY A 218 10.62 9.17 -2.69
N GLY A 219 11.84 9.23 -3.24
CA GLY A 219 12.37 8.17 -4.12
C GLY A 219 12.00 8.30 -5.60
N SER A 220 12.02 7.20 -6.35
CA SER A 220 11.64 7.17 -7.78
C SER A 220 10.12 7.26 -7.95
N ALA A 221 9.65 7.92 -9.01
CA ALA A 221 8.23 7.97 -9.35
C ALA A 221 7.70 6.56 -9.62
N VAL A 222 7.02 5.97 -8.63
CA VAL A 222 6.23 4.76 -8.79
C VAL A 222 4.79 5.21 -8.99
N ASN A 223 4.29 5.00 -10.21
CA ASN A 223 2.89 5.18 -10.54
C ASN A 223 2.12 3.94 -10.06
N GLU A 224 1.02 4.18 -9.36
CA GLU A 224 0.14 3.14 -8.83
C GLU A 224 -0.61 2.37 -9.90
N GLY A 225 -0.42 2.72 -11.17
CA GLY A 225 -1.09 2.12 -12.30
C GLY A 225 -2.23 3.03 -12.71
N ALA A 226 -2.03 3.73 -13.82
CA ALA A 226 -3.10 4.41 -14.54
C ALA A 226 -3.80 3.46 -15.52
N SER A 227 -3.86 2.16 -15.21
CA SER A 227 -4.56 1.23 -16.12
C SER A 227 -6.02 1.67 -16.19
N THR A 228 -6.69 1.33 -17.29
CA THR A 228 -8.01 1.82 -17.70
C THR A 228 -9.12 1.66 -16.64
N VAL A 229 -8.86 1.01 -15.52
CA VAL A 229 -9.83 0.60 -14.51
C VAL A 229 -9.49 1.28 -13.17
N GLY A 230 -10.12 2.42 -12.87
CA GLY A 230 -10.34 2.81 -11.46
C GLY A 230 -9.51 3.93 -10.82
N ALA A 231 -9.02 4.89 -11.60
CA ALA A 231 -8.68 6.22 -11.08
C ALA A 231 -9.73 7.22 -11.62
N VAL A 232 -10.91 7.27 -10.98
CA VAL A 232 -11.97 8.22 -11.36
C VAL A 232 -11.88 9.45 -10.47
N LEU A 233 -11.59 10.61 -11.06
CA LEU A 233 -11.63 11.91 -10.40
C LEU A 233 -13.01 12.13 -9.78
N ILE A 234 -13.03 12.54 -8.52
CA ILE A 234 -14.26 12.90 -7.83
C ILE A 234 -14.64 14.35 -8.19
N PRO A 235 -15.81 14.60 -8.81
CA PRO A 235 -16.22 15.95 -9.19
C PRO A 235 -16.27 16.91 -8.00
N GLY A 236 -15.73 18.12 -8.22
CA GLY A 236 -15.71 19.19 -7.21
C GLY A 236 -14.43 19.28 -6.40
N THR A 237 -13.48 18.35 -6.56
CA THR A 237 -12.13 18.49 -6.00
C THR A 237 -11.22 19.20 -6.99
N PRO A 238 -10.20 19.93 -6.52
CA PRO A 238 -9.29 20.68 -7.39
C PRO A 238 -8.47 19.78 -8.33
N SER A 239 -7.44 20.42 -8.86
CA SER A 239 -6.66 20.01 -9.99
C SER A 239 -5.15 19.91 -9.60
N GLY A 240 -4.79 19.46 -8.40
CA GLY A 240 -3.39 19.24 -8.00
C GLY A 240 -3.16 18.10 -7.00
N PRO A 241 -1.91 17.92 -6.54
CA PRO A 241 -1.62 17.06 -5.39
C PRO A 241 -1.96 17.78 -4.08
N ASP A 242 -2.68 17.10 -3.19
CA ASP A 242 -3.04 17.61 -1.86
C ASP A 242 -2.10 17.06 -0.76
N PRO A 243 -1.12 17.85 -0.28
CA PRO A 243 -0.16 17.40 0.73
C PRO A 243 -0.78 17.09 2.09
N ASN A 244 -2.01 17.54 2.33
CA ASN A 244 -2.68 17.39 3.61
C ASN A 244 -3.85 16.40 3.56
N SER A 245 -4.11 15.78 2.41
CA SER A 245 -5.18 14.79 2.31
C SER A 245 -4.87 13.58 3.20
N TRP A 246 -5.89 13.10 3.89
CA TRP A 246 -5.82 11.82 4.61
C TRP A 246 -5.56 10.63 3.68
N MET A 247 -5.89 10.72 2.38
CA MET A 247 -5.61 9.68 1.37
C MET A 247 -4.23 9.82 0.72
N LEU A 248 -3.32 10.65 1.27
CA LEU A 248 -1.96 10.73 0.75
C LEU A 248 -1.14 9.47 1.14
N ALA A 249 -0.44 8.84 0.18
CA ALA A 249 0.09 7.48 0.32
C ALA A 249 1.17 7.30 1.40
N CYS A 250 1.87 8.36 1.80
CA CYS A 250 2.84 8.30 2.90
C CYS A 250 2.58 9.36 3.96
N ILE A 251 2.75 8.97 5.22
CA ILE A 251 2.62 9.83 6.39
C ILE A 251 3.87 9.73 7.26
N GLY A 252 4.35 10.88 7.75
CA GLY A 252 5.45 10.94 8.70
C GLY A 252 5.00 10.65 10.14
N THR A 253 5.90 10.13 10.96
CA THR A 253 5.63 9.91 12.40
C THR A 253 5.28 11.21 13.11
N GLY A 254 4.22 11.22 13.92
CA GLY A 254 3.74 12.39 14.66
C GLY A 254 2.80 13.30 13.86
N VAL A 255 2.65 13.08 12.55
CA VAL A 255 1.74 13.86 11.70
C VAL A 255 0.29 13.47 11.98
N ASN A 256 -0.60 14.47 11.96
CA ASN A 256 -2.05 14.29 12.05
C ASN A 256 -2.71 14.82 10.77
N ARG A 257 -3.49 13.99 10.08
CA ARG A 257 -4.23 14.37 8.87
C ARG A 257 -5.73 14.18 9.06
N PRO A 258 -6.44 15.13 9.70
CA PRO A 258 -7.91 15.16 9.65
C PRO A 258 -8.38 15.55 8.24
N PHE A 259 -9.65 15.27 7.92
CA PHE A 259 -10.21 15.60 6.61
C PHE A 259 -10.19 17.11 6.35
N ASN A 260 -9.51 17.48 5.27
CA ASN A 260 -9.45 18.84 4.77
C ASN A 260 -10.66 19.12 3.84
N THR A 261 -10.73 20.34 3.28
CA THR A 261 -11.85 20.74 2.42
C THR A 261 -12.06 19.85 1.20
N ASN A 262 -10.98 19.38 0.58
CA ASN A 262 -11.05 18.53 -0.62
C ASN A 262 -11.52 17.12 -0.25
N ASP A 263 -10.99 16.58 0.85
CA ASP A 263 -11.41 15.29 1.40
C ASP A 263 -12.90 15.28 1.71
N ARG A 264 -13.42 16.34 2.33
CA ARG A 264 -14.84 16.46 2.67
C ARG A 264 -15.72 16.54 1.43
N THR A 265 -15.29 17.31 0.43
CA THR A 265 -15.98 17.36 -0.87
C THR A 265 -16.05 15.98 -1.50
N ALA A 266 -14.93 15.24 -1.46
CA ALA A 266 -14.83 13.90 -2.01
C ALA A 266 -15.71 12.89 -1.27
N LEU A 267 -15.69 12.93 0.07
CA LEU A 267 -16.54 12.12 0.93
C LEU A 267 -18.03 12.36 0.67
N ASN A 268 -18.47 13.62 0.68
CA ASN A 268 -19.87 13.99 0.44
C ASN A 268 -20.34 13.65 -0.99
N TYR A 269 -19.43 13.65 -1.98
CA TYR A 269 -19.79 13.27 -3.33
C TYR A 269 -20.12 11.77 -3.43
N LEU A 270 -19.41 10.91 -2.69
CA LEU A 270 -19.64 9.46 -2.73
C LEU A 270 -20.72 9.00 -1.76
N TYR A 271 -20.79 9.62 -0.58
CA TYR A 271 -21.59 9.16 0.55
C TYR A 271 -22.31 10.32 1.20
#